data_AF-X0UUA0-F1
#
_entry.id   AF-X0UUA0-F1
#
_cell.length_a   1.000
_cell.length_b   1.000
_cell.length_c   1.000
_cell.angle_alpha   90.00
_cell.angle_beta   90.00
_cell.angle_gamma   90.00
#
_symmetry.space_group_name_H-M   'P 1'
#
loop_
_entity.id
_entity.type
_entity.pdbx_description
1 polymer ?
#
loop_
_entity_poly.entity_id
_entity_poly.type
_entity_poly.pdbx_seq_one_letter_code
_entity_poly.pdbx_strand_id
1 'polypeptide(L)' 'MIGGFQNITKIPELKKRIIFTLLMLAVYRLGCHIPTPGIDSAALAAFFTERAGTLFGLFDMFSGGALRR' A
#
# COMPACT_ATOMS: atom_id res chain seq x y z
N MET A 1 -23.44 -15.20 -8.13
CA MET A 1 -22.65 -13.96 -7.92
C MET A 1 -21.36 -13.90 -8.75
N ILE A 2 -20.97 -14.96 -9.48
CA ILE A 2 -19.73 -14.98 -10.30
C ILE A 2 -19.90 -14.30 -11.67
N GLY A 3 -21.11 -14.28 -12.24
CA GLY A 3 -21.37 -13.67 -13.56
C GLY A 3 -21.13 -12.15 -13.63
N GLY A 4 -21.24 -11.44 -12.50
CA GLY A 4 -20.94 -10.01 -12.43
C GLY A 4 -19.47 -9.71 -12.72
N PHE A 5 -18.55 -10.48 -12.12
CA PHE A 5 -17.12 -10.36 -12.36
C PHE A 5 -16.72 -10.73 -13.79
N GLN A 6 -17.47 -11.65 -14.43
CA GLN A 6 -17.21 -12.08 -15.80
C GLN A 6 -17.65 -11.04 -16.85
N ASN A 7 -18.56 -10.13 -16.51
CA ASN A 7 -18.98 -9.01 -17.38
C ASN A 7 -18.05 -7.79 -17.27
N ILE A 8 -17.29 -7.66 -16.18
CA ILE A 8 -16.30 -6.57 -15.99
C ILE A 8 -15.24 -6.58 -17.11
N THR A 9 -14.84 -7.77 -17.58
CA THR A 9 -13.85 -7.91 -18.66
C THR A 9 -14.44 -7.67 -20.05
N LYS A 10 -15.77 -7.75 -20.21
CA LYS A 10 -16.48 -7.50 -21.48
C LYS A 10 -16.74 -6.01 -21.73
N ILE A 11 -16.82 -5.20 -20.68
CA ILE A 11 -17.06 -3.76 -20.81
C ILE A 11 -15.69 -3.03 -20.89
N PRO A 12 -15.33 -2.47 -22.06
CA PRO A 12 -14.01 -1.90 -22.27
C PRO A 12 -13.71 -0.69 -21.36
N GLU A 13 -14.75 0.05 -20.95
CA GLU A 13 -14.60 1.18 -20.02
C GLU A 13 -14.23 0.72 -18.60
N LEU A 14 -14.87 -0.34 -18.09
CA LEU A 14 -14.56 -0.92 -16.78
C LEU A 14 -13.15 -1.50 -16.74
N LYS A 15 -12.73 -2.20 -17.79
CA LYS A 15 -11.36 -2.71 -17.93
C LYS A 15 -10.33 -1.57 -17.86
N LYS A 16 -10.55 -0.45 -18.57
CA LYS A 16 -9.66 0.72 -18.53
C LYS A 16 -9.55 1.30 -17.13
N ARG A 17 -10.67 1.46 -16.41
CA ARG A 17 -10.67 1.98 -15.02
C ARG A 17 -9.92 1.07 -14.06
N ILE A 18 -10.11 -0.25 -14.16
CA ILE A 18 -9.42 -1.23 -13.30
C ILE A 18 -7.91 -1.22 -13.54
N ILE A 19 -7.49 -1.19 -14.82
CA ILE A 19 -6.06 -1.12 -15.16
C ILE A 19 -5.46 0.20 -14.66
N PHE A 20 -6.16 1.32 -14.80
CA PHE A 20 -5.72 2.62 -14.29
C PHE A 20 -5.54 2.61 -12.76
N THR A 21 -6.52 2.09 -12.02
CA THR A 21 -6.42 1.97 -10.56
C THR A 21 -5.29 1.03 -10.14
N LEU A 22 -5.13 -0.12 -10.80
CA LEU A 22 -4.01 -1.03 -10.54
C LEU A 22 -2.65 -0.38 -10.83
N LEU A 23 -2.55 0.41 -11.90
CA LEU A 23 -1.33 1.14 -12.24
C LEU A 23 -1.01 2.20 -11.19
N MET A 24 -2.00 2.97 -10.73
CA MET A 24 -1.81 3.92 -9.62
C MET A 24 -1.36 3.23 -8.33
N LEU A 25 -1.94 2.07 -7.99
CA LEU A 25 -1.51 1.29 -6.83
C LEU A 25 -0.07 0.77 -6.98
N ALA A 26 0.35 0.39 -8.19
CA ALA A 26 1.73 0.00 -8.47
C ALA A 26 2.70 1.19 -8.30
N VAL A 27 2.33 2.39 -8.78
CA VAL A 27 3.12 3.62 -8.57
C VAL A 27 3.24 3.95 -7.09
N TYR A 28 2.14 3.88 -6.33
CA TYR A 28 2.17 4.06 -4.88
C TYR A 28 3.11 3.04 -4.21
N ARG A 29 3.03 1.76 -4.60
CA ARG A 29 3.91 0.71 -4.06
C ARG A 29 5.39 0.98 -4.33
N LEU A 30 5.71 1.50 -5.52
CA LEU A 30 7.06 1.92 -5.89
C LEU A 30 7.51 3.15 -5.10
N GLY A 31 6.62 4.12 -4.88
CA GLY A 31 6.87 5.29 -4.05
C GLY A 31 7.20 4.94 -2.60
N CYS A 32 6.47 3.98 -2.00
CA CYS A 32 6.78 3.47 -0.67
C CYS A 32 8.10 2.66 -0.60
N HIS A 33 8.69 2.30 -1.74
CA HIS A 33 9.99 1.63 -1.77
C HIS A 33 11.17 2.60 -1.83
N ILE A 34 10.90 3.90 -2.06
CA ILE A 34 11.92 4.95 -2.05
C ILE A 34 11.96 5.50 -0.62
N PRO A 35 12.95 5.10 0.22
CA PRO A 35 13.06 5.65 1.56
C PRO A 35 13.35 7.14 1.46
N THR A 36 12.71 7.94 2.31
CA THR A 36 12.98 9.36 2.42
C THR A 36 14.43 9.56 2.91
N PRO A 37 15.28 10.28 2.13
CA PRO A 37 16.67 10.48 2.52
C PRO A 37 16.75 11.24 3.85
N GLY A 38 17.41 10.65 4.84
CA GLY A 38 17.58 11.23 6.18
C GLY A 38 16.86 10.50 7.33
N ILE A 39 16.11 9.43 7.07
CA ILE A 39 15.51 8.57 8.10
C ILE A 39 16.33 7.27 8.23
N ASP A 40 16.80 6.97 9.44
CA ASP A 40 17.43 5.68 9.76
C ASP A 40 16.34 4.62 9.96
N SER A 41 16.14 3.79 8.94
CA SER A 41 15.15 2.71 8.95
C SER A 41 15.43 1.66 10.03
N ALA A 42 16.68 1.48 10.45
CA ALA A 42 17.04 0.54 11.51
C ALA A 42 16.65 1.09 12.90
N ALA A 43 16.87 2.38 13.15
CA ALA A 43 16.39 3.05 14.35
C ALA A 43 14.86 3.06 14.41
N LEU A 44 14.20 3.40 13.29
CA LEU A 44 12.73 3.44 13.21
C LEU A 44 12.13 2.05 13.44
N ALA A 45 12.70 1.00 12.82
CA ALA A 45 12.26 -0.38 13.04
C ALA A 45 12.43 -0.82 14.50
N ALA A 46 13.50 -0.42 15.19
CA ALA A 46 13.69 -0.69 16.61
C ALA A 46 12.63 0.02 17.49
N PHE A 47 12.35 1.31 17.22
CA PHE A 47 11.30 2.08 17.90
C PHE A 47 9.89 1.52 17.65
N PHE A 48 9.60 1.05 16.44
CA PHE A 48 8.32 0.42 16.10
C PHE A 48 8.19 -0.98 16.71
N THR A 49 9.28 -1.74 16.84
CA THR A 49 9.29 -3.06 17.48
C THR A 49 9.01 -2.95 18.98
N GLU A 50 9.58 -1.96 19.67
CA GLU A 50 9.29 -1.70 21.09
C GLU A 50 7.84 -1.24 21.34
N ARG A 51 7.19 -0.58 20.35
CA ARG A 51 5.83 0.01 20.50
C ARG A 51 4.74 -0.65 19.66
N ALA A 52 5.01 -1.82 19.09
CA ALA A 52 4.16 -2.52 18.12
C ALA A 52 2.73 -2.82 18.63
N GLY A 53 2.52 -2.84 19.95
CA GLY A 53 1.21 -3.09 20.58
C GLY A 53 0.34 -1.85 20.83
N THR A 54 0.78 -0.65 20.41
CA THR A 54 0.09 0.63 20.70
C THR A 54 -0.45 1.32 19.44
N LEU A 55 -1.05 2.51 19.61
CA LEU A 55 -1.63 3.35 18.55
C LEU A 55 -0.72 3.52 17.31
N PHE A 56 0.60 3.44 17.48
CA PHE A 56 1.58 3.49 16.40
C PHE A 56 1.50 2.29 15.43
N GLY A 57 1.15 1.09 15.90
CA GLY A 57 0.93 -0.08 15.04
C GLY A 57 -0.33 0.08 14.17
N LEU A 58 -1.35 0.75 14.70
CA LEU A 58 -2.54 1.13 13.93
C LEU A 58 -2.19 2.18 12.85
N PHE A 59 -1.34 3.15 13.20
CA PHE A 59 -0.82 4.13 12.23
C PHE A 59 -0.01 3.48 11.09
N ASP A 60 0.84 2.49 11.37
CA ASP A 60 1.56 1.75 10.33
C ASP A 60 0.61 0.93 9.43
N MET A 61 -0.42 0.31 10.02
CA MET A 61 -1.45 -0.41 9.25
C MET A 61 -2.21 0.52 8.29
N PHE A 62 -2.55 1.74 8.73
CA PHE A 62 -3.19 2.75 7.89
C PHE A 62 -2.24 3.41 6.89
N SER A 63 -0.94 3.48 7.19
CA SER A 63 0.09 3.98 6.26
C SER A 63 0.51 2.93 5.21
N GLY A 64 0.06 1.68 5.35
CA GLY A 64 0.34 0.61 4.40
C GLY A 64 1.68 -0.11 4.64
N GLY A 65 2.20 -0.09 5.87
CA GLY A 65 3.51 -0.65 6.21
C GLY A 65 4.68 0.22 5.76
N ALA A 66 4.43 1.47 5.37
CA ALA A 66 5.43 2.42 4.92
C ALA A 66 6.31 2.96 6.07
N LEU A 67 5.87 2.82 7.33
CA LEU A 67 6.61 3.30 8.50
C LEU A 67 7.52 2.23 9.11
N ARG A 68 7.30 0.96 8.77
CA ARG A 68 8.13 -0.17 9.23
C ARG A 68 9.42 -0.35 8.41
N ARG A 69 9.59 0.39 7.31
CA ARG A 69 10.71 0.26 6.39
C ARG A 69 11.60 1.50 6.32
#